data_AF-A0A6M3KUA1-F1
#
_entry.id   AF-A0A6M3KUA1-F1
#
_cell.length_a   1.000
_cell.length_b   1.000
_cell.length_c   1.000
_cell.angle_alpha   90.00
_cell.angle_beta   90.00
_cell.angle_gamma   90.00
#
_symmetry.space_group_name_H-M   'P 1'
#
loop_
_entity.id
_entity.type
_entity.pdbx_description
1 polymer ?
#
loop_
_entity_poly.entity_id
_entity_poly.type
_entity_poly.pdbx_seq_one_letter_code
_entity_poly.pdbx_strand_id
1 'polypeptide(L)'
;MANELKHMSTACAGGTAIAQTDWEDVDIHRFESQATGDILYASSPTQLSRLAKGAATTVLVMGASIPAWSAIIARITSGTYTGNDTANRAIAHGLGAVPKLVFIRNETDFSWIHFLAGTTGFITFITDASTDALPETAPDATNFYVGNATNYSQSANKNTQSYQWVAIY
;
A
#
# COMPACT_ATOMS: atom_id res chain seq x y z
N MET A 1 -28.78 -4.86 -10.73
CA MET A 1 -28.81 -3.76 -11.71
C MET A 1 -28.71 -4.40 -13.08
N ALA A 2 -29.80 -4.40 -13.86
CA ALA A 2 -29.82 -5.02 -15.19
C ALA A 2 -29.67 -3.91 -16.24
N ASN A 3 -28.85 -4.16 -17.27
CA ASN A 3 -28.57 -3.27 -18.40
C ASN A 3 -27.55 -2.12 -18.15
N GLU A 4 -26.37 -2.43 -17.59
CA GLU A 4 -25.33 -1.42 -17.31
C GLU A 4 -24.43 -1.10 -18.52
N LEU A 5 -24.20 -2.07 -19.43
CA LEU A 5 -23.60 -1.84 -20.75
C LEU A 5 -24.67 -2.13 -21.80
N LYS A 6 -25.14 -1.09 -22.51
CA LYS A 6 -26.12 -1.21 -23.59
C LYS A 6 -25.47 -0.85 -24.91
N HIS A 7 -25.38 -1.80 -25.83
CA HIS A 7 -25.25 -1.49 -27.25
C HIS A 7 -26.62 -1.03 -27.73
N MET A 8 -26.73 0.20 -28.23
CA MET A 8 -28.02 0.76 -28.66
C MET A 8 -28.49 0.02 -29.92
N SER A 9 -29.29 -1.03 -29.75
CA SER A 9 -29.86 -1.83 -30.87
C SER A 9 -31.04 -1.13 -31.56
N THR A 10 -31.40 0.07 -31.16
CA THR A 10 -32.45 0.90 -31.76
C THR A 10 -31.83 2.19 -32.25
N ALA A 11 -31.64 2.30 -33.57
CA ALA A 11 -31.27 3.50 -34.33
C ALA A 11 -30.57 4.58 -33.50
N CYS A 12 -29.24 4.65 -33.57
CA CYS A 12 -28.58 5.92 -33.31
C CYS A 12 -29.32 6.99 -34.13
N ALA A 13 -29.52 8.19 -33.58
CA ALA A 13 -30.28 9.27 -34.21
C ALA A 13 -29.66 9.67 -35.58
N GLY A 14 -29.90 8.85 -36.62
CA GLY A 14 -29.29 8.93 -37.95
C GLY A 14 -28.62 7.68 -38.56
N GLY A 15 -28.64 6.45 -37.99
CA GLY A 15 -27.89 5.31 -38.59
C GLY A 15 -28.45 3.89 -38.43
N THR A 16 -27.92 2.96 -39.25
CA THR A 16 -28.25 1.52 -39.29
C THR A 16 -27.81 0.81 -38.01
N ALA A 17 -28.68 -0.03 -37.43
CA ALA A 17 -28.34 -0.83 -36.27
C ALA A 17 -27.23 -1.84 -36.61
N ILE A 18 -26.21 -1.95 -35.76
CA ILE A 18 -25.21 -3.01 -35.79
C ILE A 18 -25.82 -4.31 -35.26
N ALA A 19 -25.47 -5.47 -35.83
CA ALA A 19 -26.06 -6.74 -35.44
C ALA A 19 -25.55 -7.20 -34.07
N GLN A 20 -26.30 -8.08 -33.41
CA GLN A 20 -25.88 -8.67 -32.14
C GLN A 20 -24.55 -9.40 -32.21
N THR A 21 -24.36 -10.14 -33.30
CA THR A 21 -23.11 -10.82 -33.58
C THR A 21 -21.92 -9.86 -33.65
N ASP A 22 -22.14 -8.63 -34.12
CA ASP A 22 -21.06 -7.65 -34.25
C ASP A 22 -20.70 -7.11 -32.86
N TRP A 23 -21.69 -6.73 -32.04
CA TRP A 23 -21.38 -6.17 -30.72
C TRP A 23 -20.99 -7.20 -29.66
N GLU A 24 -21.21 -8.49 -29.87
CA GLU A 24 -20.65 -9.58 -29.05
C GLU A 24 -19.22 -9.97 -29.46
N ASP A 25 -18.77 -9.54 -30.64
CA ASP A 25 -17.42 -9.78 -31.12
C ASP A 25 -16.41 -8.97 -30.30
N VAL A 26 -15.48 -9.66 -29.63
CA VAL A 26 -14.46 -9.06 -28.78
C VAL A 26 -13.32 -8.41 -29.56
N ASP A 27 -13.13 -8.76 -30.83
CA ASP A 27 -12.03 -8.27 -31.67
C ASP A 27 -12.32 -6.87 -32.24
N ILE A 28 -13.57 -6.40 -32.15
CA ILE A 28 -13.97 -5.09 -32.70
C ILE A 28 -14.06 -3.98 -31.65
N HIS A 29 -14.03 -4.30 -30.35
CA HIS A 29 -14.12 -3.31 -29.27
C HIS A 29 -12.75 -2.80 -28.87
N ARG A 30 -12.37 -1.62 -29.37
CA ARG A 30 -11.13 -0.96 -29.00
C ARG A 30 -11.28 0.56 -28.97
N PHE A 31 -10.57 1.21 -28.06
CA PHE A 31 -10.33 2.65 -28.19
C PHE A 31 -9.27 2.92 -29.25
N GLU A 32 -9.35 4.10 -29.86
CA GLU A 32 -8.22 4.69 -30.56
C GLU A 32 -6.98 4.70 -29.65
N SER A 33 -5.87 4.13 -30.15
CA SER A 33 -4.60 4.00 -29.41
C SER A 33 -4.67 3.21 -28.10
N GLN A 34 -5.55 2.20 -28.00
CA GLN A 34 -5.60 1.31 -26.83
C GLN A 34 -4.28 0.58 -26.57
N ALA A 35 -3.82 0.63 -25.32
CA ALA A 35 -2.69 -0.15 -24.82
C ALA A 35 -3.15 -1.14 -23.73
N THR A 36 -2.36 -2.20 -23.51
CA THR A 36 -2.60 -3.16 -22.43
C THR A 36 -2.62 -2.46 -21.07
N GLY A 37 -3.69 -2.68 -20.29
CA GLY A 37 -3.88 -2.11 -18.96
C GLY A 37 -4.60 -0.76 -18.93
N ASP A 38 -5.02 -0.24 -20.08
CA ASP A 38 -5.92 0.92 -20.14
C ASP A 38 -7.30 0.57 -19.56
N ILE A 39 -7.99 1.59 -19.04
CA ILE A 39 -9.28 1.45 -18.36
C ILE A 39 -10.35 2.23 -19.13
N LEU A 40 -11.51 1.60 -19.33
CA LEU A 40 -12.72 2.25 -19.80
C LEU A 40 -13.43 2.93 -18.63
N TYR A 41 -13.80 4.21 -18.78
CA TYR A 41 -14.60 4.92 -17.78
C TYR A 41 -15.58 5.90 -18.44
N ALA A 42 -16.63 6.28 -17.72
CA ALA A 42 -17.54 7.33 -18.15
C ALA A 42 -16.90 8.71 -17.87
N SER A 43 -16.51 9.44 -18.92
CA SER A 43 -15.99 10.81 -18.81
C SER A 43 -17.09 11.85 -18.70
N SER A 44 -18.31 11.50 -19.05
CA SER A 44 -19.54 12.29 -18.87
C SER A 44 -20.76 11.36 -18.81
N PRO A 45 -21.97 11.87 -18.51
CA PRO A 45 -23.19 11.05 -18.52
C PRO A 45 -23.52 10.36 -19.84
N THR A 46 -22.92 10.80 -20.95
CA THR A 46 -23.18 10.28 -22.31
C THR A 46 -21.93 9.83 -23.04
N GLN A 47 -20.75 9.91 -22.42
CA GLN A 47 -19.48 9.59 -23.06
C GLN A 47 -18.67 8.60 -22.23
N LEU A 48 -18.25 7.54 -22.90
CA LEU A 48 -17.23 6.61 -22.45
C LEU A 48 -15.88 7.02 -23.05
N SER A 49 -14.83 7.02 -22.24
CA SER A 49 -13.47 7.41 -22.61
C SER A 49 -12.44 6.41 -22.10
N ARG A 50 -11.25 6.47 -22.69
CA ARG A 50 -10.06 5.72 -22.28
C ARG A 50 -9.27 6.50 -21.23
N LEU A 51 -8.98 5.86 -20.11
CA LEU A 51 -7.93 6.28 -19.18
C LEU A 51 -6.70 5.41 -19.44
N ALA A 52 -5.60 6.03 -19.87
CA ALA A 52 -4.35 5.32 -20.08
C ALA A 52 -3.89 4.62 -18.79
N LYS A 53 -3.21 3.48 -18.89
CA LYS A 53 -2.66 2.78 -17.72
C LYS A 53 -1.80 3.71 -16.84
N GLY A 54 -1.85 3.51 -15.53
CA GLY A 54 -1.01 4.24 -14.57
C GLY A 54 0.48 3.91 -14.72
N ALA A 55 1.31 4.75 -14.08
CA ALA A 55 2.72 4.44 -13.85
C ALA A 55 2.85 3.42 -12.70
N ALA A 56 4.06 2.88 -12.50
CA ALA A 56 4.34 2.10 -11.29
C ALA A 56 4.04 2.95 -10.04
N THR A 57 3.50 2.33 -8.99
CA THR A 57 3.17 2.99 -7.71
C THR A 57 2.13 4.12 -7.78
N THR A 58 1.29 4.13 -8.82
CA THR A 58 0.07 4.96 -8.84
C THR A 58 -1.16 4.14 -8.53
N VAL A 59 -2.12 4.75 -7.84
CA VAL A 59 -3.44 4.17 -7.54
C VAL A 59 -4.53 4.96 -8.23
N LEU A 60 -5.59 4.28 -8.64
CA LEU A 60 -6.77 4.93 -9.19
C LEU A 60 -7.54 5.57 -8.03
N VAL A 61 -7.71 6.88 -8.07
CA VAL A 61 -8.45 7.62 -7.04
C VAL A 61 -9.72 8.23 -7.63
N MET A 62 -10.76 8.29 -6.80
CA MET A 62 -12.05 8.91 -7.11
C MET A 62 -12.28 10.10 -6.18
N GLY A 63 -12.51 11.27 -6.75
CA GLY A 63 -13.03 12.45 -6.03
C GLY A 63 -14.48 12.74 -6.43
N ALA A 64 -14.87 14.02 -6.43
CA ALA A 64 -16.17 14.48 -6.98
C ALA A 64 -16.19 14.57 -8.53
N SER A 65 -15.17 14.05 -9.21
CA SER A 65 -14.98 14.13 -10.66
C SER A 65 -14.70 12.73 -11.24
N ILE A 66 -14.12 12.69 -12.44
CA ILE A 66 -13.73 11.44 -13.11
C ILE A 66 -12.55 10.73 -12.42
N PRO A 67 -12.39 9.39 -12.59
CA PRO A 67 -11.24 8.66 -12.11
C PRO A 67 -9.92 9.23 -12.67
N ALA A 68 -8.89 9.30 -11.81
CA ALA A 68 -7.55 9.71 -12.22
C ALA A 68 -6.49 8.92 -11.45
N TRP A 69 -5.30 8.79 -12.05
CA TRP A 69 -4.15 8.21 -11.36
C TRP A 69 -3.53 9.22 -10.41
N SER A 70 -3.31 8.82 -9.17
CA SER A 70 -2.53 9.58 -8.18
C SER A 70 -1.34 8.76 -7.73
N ALA A 71 -0.25 9.45 -7.36
CA ALA A 71 0.86 8.81 -6.65
C ALA A 71 0.36 8.23 -5.32
N ILE A 72 0.87 7.07 -4.94
CA ILE A 72 0.71 6.56 -3.57
C ILE A 72 1.49 7.49 -2.64
N ILE A 73 0.78 8.19 -1.76
CA ILE A 73 1.39 9.12 -0.79
C ILE A 73 1.75 8.45 0.53
N ALA A 74 1.25 7.24 0.79
CA ALA A 74 1.57 6.45 1.96
C ALA A 74 1.60 4.95 1.63
N ARG A 75 2.64 4.23 2.06
CA ARG A 75 2.71 2.77 1.93
C ARG A 75 2.78 2.15 3.30
N ILE A 76 1.98 1.12 3.55
CA ILE A 76 1.93 0.42 4.83
C ILE A 76 2.24 -1.05 4.57
N THR A 77 3.19 -1.60 5.32
CA THR A 77 3.45 -3.04 5.41
C THR A 77 3.40 -3.47 6.85
N SER A 78 3.15 -4.75 7.08
CA SER A 78 3.13 -5.34 8.42
C SER A 78 3.68 -6.75 8.38
N GLY A 79 4.13 -7.23 9.53
CA GLY A 79 4.59 -8.59 9.66
C GLY A 79 4.81 -8.99 11.11
N THR A 80 5.39 -10.17 11.28
CA THR A 80 5.76 -10.70 12.59
C THR A 80 7.21 -11.17 12.57
N TYR A 81 7.81 -11.26 13.75
CA TYR A 81 9.09 -11.94 13.95
C TYR A 81 9.20 -12.44 15.39
N THR A 82 9.98 -13.50 15.59
CA THR A 82 10.35 -13.98 16.93
C THR A 82 11.70 -13.41 17.30
N GLY A 83 11.83 -12.77 18.46
CA GLY A 83 13.10 -12.22 18.95
C GLY A 83 14.16 -13.30 19.17
N ASN A 84 15.44 -12.91 19.22
CA ASN A 84 16.58 -13.85 19.28
C ASN A 84 17.77 -13.36 20.12
N ASP A 85 17.61 -12.29 20.92
CA ASP A 85 18.67 -11.71 21.75
C ASP A 85 19.95 -11.35 20.97
N THR A 86 19.82 -10.93 19.70
CA THR A 86 20.95 -10.39 18.94
C THR A 86 20.89 -8.87 18.87
N ALA A 87 22.03 -8.23 19.06
CA ALA A 87 22.24 -6.83 18.71
C ALA A 87 21.95 -6.60 17.21
N ASN A 88 21.42 -5.43 16.88
CA ASN A 88 21.22 -4.94 15.51
C ASN A 88 20.54 -5.92 14.53
N ARG A 89 19.52 -6.63 14.97
CA ARG A 89 18.79 -7.57 14.14
C ARG A 89 18.01 -6.84 13.05
N ALA A 90 18.29 -7.18 11.79
CA ALA A 90 17.54 -6.73 10.65
C ALA A 90 16.17 -7.43 10.55
N ILE A 91 15.11 -6.64 10.36
CA ILE A 91 13.75 -7.10 10.06
C ILE A 91 13.33 -6.52 8.72
N ALA A 92 13.11 -7.40 7.74
CA ALA A 92 12.69 -7.01 6.40
C ALA A 92 11.25 -6.46 6.42
N HIS A 93 11.04 -5.30 5.80
CA HIS A 93 9.72 -4.64 5.81
C HIS A 93 9.06 -4.49 4.43
N GLY A 94 9.77 -4.70 3.32
CA GLY A 94 9.16 -4.73 1.98
C GLY A 94 8.59 -3.40 1.46
N LEU A 95 8.91 -2.27 2.09
CA LEU A 95 8.47 -0.94 1.63
C LEU A 95 9.23 -0.49 0.38
N GLY A 96 10.41 -1.05 0.08
CA GLY A 96 11.25 -0.58 -1.03
C GLY A 96 11.64 0.90 -0.92
N ALA A 97 11.57 1.45 0.29
CA ALA A 97 11.89 2.81 0.68
C ALA A 97 12.10 2.84 2.20
N VAL A 98 12.87 3.81 2.72
CA VAL A 98 13.16 3.94 4.16
C VAL A 98 11.87 4.25 4.92
N PRO A 99 11.42 3.43 5.89
CA PRO A 99 10.20 3.70 6.63
C PRO A 99 10.28 5.05 7.36
N LYS A 100 9.22 5.85 7.25
CA LYS A 100 9.04 7.08 8.04
C LYS A 100 8.57 6.82 9.46
N LEU A 101 7.83 5.73 9.66
CA LEU A 101 7.33 5.31 10.96
C LEU A 101 7.26 3.79 11.04
N VAL A 102 7.68 3.19 12.15
CA VAL A 102 7.47 1.77 12.44
C VAL A 102 6.87 1.62 13.82
N PHE A 103 5.77 0.89 13.94
CA PHE A 103 5.16 0.45 15.19
C PHE A 103 5.54 -1.00 15.44
N ILE A 104 5.94 -1.36 16.65
CA ILE A 104 6.17 -2.74 17.07
C ILE A 104 5.44 -2.99 18.38
N ARG A 105 4.73 -4.11 18.44
CA ARG A 105 4.08 -4.63 19.65
C ARG A 105 4.63 -6.00 19.99
N ASN A 106 4.79 -6.25 21.27
CA ASN A 106 4.99 -7.58 21.80
C ASN A 106 3.62 -8.30 21.91
N GLU A 107 3.57 -9.61 21.68
CA GLU A 107 2.35 -10.40 21.84
C GLU A 107 2.09 -10.82 23.29
N THR A 108 3.11 -10.83 24.15
CA THR A 108 2.97 -11.26 25.56
C THR A 108 2.93 -10.12 26.56
N ASP A 109 3.47 -8.94 26.21
CA ASP A 109 3.56 -7.76 27.08
C ASP A 109 2.99 -6.52 26.38
N PHE A 110 2.41 -5.58 27.13
CA PHE A 110 1.76 -4.36 26.61
C PHE A 110 2.73 -3.27 26.11
N SER A 111 3.94 -3.62 25.67
CA SER A 111 4.96 -2.66 25.26
C SER A 111 4.82 -2.28 23.78
N TRP A 112 4.61 -0.99 23.51
CA TRP A 112 4.53 -0.40 22.16
C TRP A 112 5.81 0.40 21.86
N ILE A 113 6.51 0.06 20.77
CA ILE A 113 7.76 0.70 20.36
C ILE A 113 7.55 1.38 19.00
N HIS A 114 8.05 2.63 18.86
CA HIS A 114 7.87 3.45 17.66
C HIS A 114 9.20 3.97 17.10
N PHE A 115 9.36 3.99 15.77
CA PHE A 115 10.50 4.58 15.05
C PHE A 115 10.05 5.80 14.24
N LEU A 116 10.84 6.87 14.13
CA LEU A 116 10.60 7.98 13.20
C LEU A 116 11.82 8.18 12.30
N ALA A 117 11.62 8.41 11.00
CA ALA A 117 12.73 8.69 10.08
C ALA A 117 13.39 10.04 10.41
N GLY A 118 14.73 10.06 10.40
CA GLY A 118 15.52 11.27 10.57
C GLY A 118 15.66 11.77 12.02
N THR A 119 15.14 11.06 13.01
CA THR A 119 15.36 11.38 14.43
C THR A 119 16.38 10.45 15.06
N THR A 120 17.23 11.00 15.94
CA THR A 120 18.20 10.26 16.76
C THR A 120 17.58 9.74 18.08
N GLY A 121 16.26 9.86 18.25
CA GLY A 121 15.53 9.48 19.47
C GLY A 121 14.10 9.02 19.15
N PHE A 122 13.62 8.03 19.91
CA PHE A 122 12.34 7.33 19.78
C PHE A 122 11.33 7.86 20.79
N ILE A 123 10.04 7.69 20.50
CA ILE A 123 8.93 8.00 21.42
C ILE A 123 8.47 6.68 22.05
N THR A 124 8.60 6.55 23.37
CA THR A 124 8.07 5.45 24.18
C THR A 124 6.73 5.84 24.79
N PHE A 125 5.71 4.99 24.68
CA PHE A 125 4.56 5.05 25.60
C PHE A 125 4.87 4.10 26.76
N ILE A 126 5.30 4.67 27.88
CA ILE A 126 5.70 3.96 29.09
C ILE A 126 4.44 3.57 29.86
N THR A 127 4.26 2.29 30.20
CA THR A 127 3.81 1.94 31.55
C THR A 127 5.05 1.50 32.33
N ASP A 128 5.08 1.84 33.61
CA ASP A 128 6.08 1.49 34.65
C ASP A 128 7.60 1.63 34.37
N ALA A 129 8.11 2.84 34.67
CA ALA A 129 9.36 3.09 35.41
C ALA A 129 10.73 2.67 34.82
N SER A 130 10.88 2.47 33.51
CA SER A 130 12.22 2.31 32.91
C SER A 130 12.33 3.04 31.56
N THR A 131 13.18 4.06 31.54
CA THR A 131 13.63 4.75 30.33
C THR A 131 14.83 3.99 29.78
N ASP A 132 14.67 3.26 28.68
CA ASP A 132 15.74 2.93 27.73
C ASP A 132 15.13 2.17 26.55
N ALA A 133 14.69 2.88 25.51
CA ALA A 133 14.83 2.29 24.18
C ALA A 133 16.13 2.85 23.60
N LEU A 134 16.85 2.12 22.77
CA LEU A 134 18.02 2.65 22.08
C LEU A 134 18.03 1.95 20.72
N PRO A 135 17.89 2.67 19.60
CA PRO A 135 18.17 2.07 18.30
C PRO A 135 19.68 1.86 18.20
N GLU A 136 20.10 0.67 17.77
CA GLU A 136 21.50 0.42 17.45
C GLU A 136 21.86 0.90 16.03
N THR A 137 20.90 0.87 15.09
CA THR A 137 21.09 1.29 13.68
C THR A 137 19.82 1.91 13.07
N ALA A 138 19.99 2.90 12.19
CA ALA A 138 18.89 3.54 11.45
C ALA A 138 18.28 2.61 10.39
N PRO A 139 16.95 2.63 10.14
CA PRO A 139 16.32 1.86 9.06
C PRO A 139 16.84 2.24 7.67
N ASP A 140 16.77 1.30 6.74
CA ASP A 140 17.09 1.49 5.32
C ASP A 140 15.90 1.12 4.42
N ALA A 141 16.10 1.02 3.10
CA ALA A 141 15.02 0.72 2.15
C ALA A 141 14.48 -0.73 2.22
N THR A 142 15.19 -1.60 2.95
CA THR A 142 14.95 -3.04 3.02
C THR A 142 14.57 -3.48 4.45
N ASN A 143 15.26 -2.95 5.46
CA ASN A 143 15.17 -3.37 6.84
C ASN A 143 15.02 -2.21 7.83
N PHE A 144 14.34 -2.50 8.94
CA PHE A 144 14.54 -1.78 10.20
C PHE A 144 15.28 -2.68 11.18
N TYR A 145 15.86 -2.08 12.21
CA TYR A 145 16.76 -2.79 13.12
C TYR A 145 16.25 -2.77 14.55
N VAL A 146 16.30 -3.93 15.21
CA VAL A 146 15.86 -4.16 16.58
C VAL A 146 16.96 -4.87 17.37
N GLY A 147 16.87 -4.89 18.70
CA GLY A 147 17.88 -5.52 19.55
C GLY A 147 19.00 -4.56 19.95
N ASN A 148 19.07 -4.28 21.25
CA ASN A 148 20.21 -3.64 21.91
C ASN A 148 20.85 -4.67 22.83
N ALA A 149 22.17 -4.84 22.73
CA ALA A 149 22.97 -5.76 23.54
C ALA A 149 22.73 -5.67 25.05
N THR A 150 22.28 -4.53 25.58
CA THR A 150 22.04 -4.33 27.01
C THR A 150 20.61 -4.64 27.46
N ASN A 151 19.60 -4.57 26.57
CA ASN A 151 18.21 -4.84 26.94
C ASN A 151 17.32 -5.27 25.75
N TYR A 152 17.32 -6.57 25.45
CA TYR A 152 16.55 -7.14 24.34
C TYR A 152 15.03 -7.05 24.51
N SER A 153 14.52 -7.00 25.74
CA SER A 153 13.07 -6.86 26.00
C SER A 153 12.54 -5.51 25.56
N GLN A 154 13.28 -4.44 25.87
CA GLN A 154 12.89 -3.06 25.56
C GLN A 154 13.23 -2.67 24.12
N SER A 155 14.17 -3.35 23.48
CA SER A 155 14.54 -3.13 22.09
C SER A 155 13.81 -4.04 21.10
N ALA A 156 12.67 -4.62 21.49
CA ALA A 156 11.85 -5.52 20.67
C ALA A 156 12.60 -6.73 20.08
N ASN A 157 13.51 -7.38 20.82
CA ASN A 157 14.22 -8.55 20.30
C ASN A 157 14.47 -9.66 21.34
N LYS A 158 13.68 -9.71 22.41
CA LYS A 158 13.83 -10.74 23.45
C LYS A 158 13.64 -12.12 22.85
N ASN A 159 14.58 -13.02 23.10
CA ASN A 159 14.49 -14.39 22.62
C ASN A 159 13.16 -15.03 23.07
N THR A 160 12.58 -15.84 22.20
CA THR A 160 11.31 -16.56 22.38
C THR A 160 10.04 -15.70 22.39
N GLN A 161 10.14 -14.37 22.40
CA GLN A 161 8.96 -13.50 22.30
C GLN A 161 8.60 -13.21 20.85
N SER A 162 7.30 -13.17 20.59
CA SER A 162 6.72 -12.83 19.29
C SER A 162 6.39 -11.34 19.25
N TYR A 163 6.77 -10.71 18.14
CA TYR A 163 6.50 -9.31 17.87
C TYR A 163 5.69 -9.18 16.60
N GLN A 164 4.76 -8.22 16.59
CA GLN A 164 4.06 -7.77 15.40
C GLN A 164 4.50 -6.36 15.09
N TRP A 165 4.62 -6.01 13.83
CA TRP A 165 5.04 -4.68 13.42
C TRP A 165 4.23 -4.14 12.25
N VAL A 166 4.18 -2.82 12.16
CA VAL A 166 3.60 -2.06 11.05
C VAL A 166 4.60 -0.97 10.66
N ALA A 167 4.99 -0.90 9.39
CA ALA A 167 5.90 0.11 8.86
C ALA A 167 5.18 0.98 7.83
N ILE A 168 5.45 2.29 7.87
CA ILE A 168 4.80 3.31 7.06
C ILE A 168 5.87 4.15 6.36
N TYR A 169 5.69 4.38 5.05
CA TYR A 169 6.46 5.34 4.25
C TYR A 169 5.57 6.53 3.87
#